data_AF-A0A3D0ZCJ3-F1
#
_entry.id   AF-A0A3D0ZCJ3-F1
#
_cell.length_a   1.000
_cell.length_b   1.000
_cell.length_c   1.000
_cell.angle_alpha   90.00
_cell.angle_beta   90.00
_cell.angle_gamma   90.00
#
_symmetry.space_group_name_H-M   'P 1'
#
loop_
_entity.id
_entity.type
_entity.pdbx_description
1 polymer ?
#
loop_
_entity_poly.entity_id
_entity_poly.type
_entity_poly.pdbx_seq_one_letter_code
_entity_poly.pdbx_strand_id
1 'polypeptide(L)'
;LALKGMAANITMARNSVWDDPSVKASMNPGLLETRVHASQNGYPFDRPFMSSVGKARDLIGEVIIESINTQGTSAQLPALAARKAAEVNDLLKADGEYGGN
;
A
#
# COMPACT_ATOMS: atom_id res chain seq x y z
N LEU A 1 22.31 -5.93 -9.58
CA LEU A 1 21.31 -6.44 -8.60
C LEU A 1 19.90 -6.36 -9.17
N ALA A 2 19.43 -5.18 -9.61
CA ALA A 2 18.07 -5.02 -10.12
C ALA A 2 17.74 -5.93 -11.34
N LEU A 3 18.61 -6.05 -12.35
CA LEU A 3 18.39 -6.99 -13.46
C LEU A 3 18.26 -8.45 -13.02
N LYS A 4 19.05 -8.86 -12.01
CA LYS A 4 18.96 -10.20 -11.43
C LYS A 4 17.62 -10.41 -10.71
N GLY A 5 17.10 -9.38 -10.04
CA GLY A 5 15.77 -9.40 -9.43
C GLY A 5 14.66 -9.55 -10.48
N MET A 6 14.71 -8.74 -11.54
CA MET A 6 13.75 -8.82 -12.64
C MET A 6 13.74 -10.20 -13.30
N ALA A 7 14.92 -10.80 -13.54
CA ALA A 7 15.05 -12.15 -14.08
C ALA A 7 14.49 -13.24 -13.14
N ALA A 8 14.42 -12.97 -11.83
CA ALA A 8 13.80 -13.85 -10.84
C ALA A 8 12.32 -13.52 -10.59
N ASN A 9 11.68 -12.70 -11.46
CA ASN A 9 10.31 -12.21 -11.34
C ASN A 9 10.07 -11.34 -10.08
N ILE A 10 11.11 -10.70 -9.57
CA ILE A 10 11.01 -9.71 -8.49
C ILE A 10 11.09 -8.32 -9.13
N THR A 11 9.98 -7.61 -9.16
CA THR A 11 9.91 -6.27 -9.75
C THR A 11 10.75 -5.27 -8.95
N MET A 12 11.43 -4.37 -9.65
CA MET A 12 12.41 -3.46 -9.05
C MET A 12 12.01 -2.00 -9.23
N ALA A 13 12.31 -1.16 -8.24
CA ALA A 13 11.99 0.27 -8.30
C ALA A 13 12.81 1.07 -9.32
N ARG A 14 14.00 0.59 -9.72
CA ARG A 14 14.87 1.34 -10.63
C ARG A 14 14.32 1.34 -12.05
N ASN A 15 14.05 2.52 -12.61
CA ASN A 15 13.51 2.65 -13.96
C ASN A 15 14.40 2.03 -15.04
N SER A 16 15.72 2.14 -14.92
CA SER A 16 16.67 1.69 -15.95
C SER A 16 16.58 0.21 -16.29
N VAL A 17 16.14 -0.65 -15.37
CA VAL A 17 16.01 -2.09 -15.66
C VAL A 17 14.71 -2.45 -16.38
N TRP A 18 13.71 -1.57 -16.35
CA TRP A 18 12.48 -1.76 -17.12
C TRP A 18 12.67 -1.46 -18.59
N ASP A 19 13.70 -0.68 -18.94
CA ASP A 19 14.03 -0.37 -20.33
C ASP A 19 14.95 -1.39 -20.98
N ASP A 20 15.52 -2.31 -20.19
CA ASP A 20 16.42 -3.35 -20.65
C ASP A 20 15.70 -4.32 -21.62
N PRO A 21 16.24 -4.55 -22.83
CA PRO A 21 15.62 -5.44 -23.82
C PRO A 21 15.41 -6.87 -23.32
N SER A 22 16.33 -7.38 -22.49
CA SER A 22 16.23 -8.74 -21.93
C SER A 22 15.07 -8.87 -20.94
N VAL A 23 14.82 -7.81 -20.17
CA VAL A 23 13.68 -7.73 -19.24
C VAL A 23 12.37 -7.62 -20.03
N LYS A 24 12.30 -6.71 -21.01
CA LYS A 24 11.11 -6.54 -21.86
C LYS A 24 10.71 -7.83 -22.59
N ALA A 25 11.68 -8.62 -23.05
CA ALA A 25 11.43 -9.89 -23.72
C ALA A 25 10.91 -10.99 -22.77
N SER A 26 11.35 -10.97 -21.51
CA SER A 26 11.01 -12.00 -20.52
C SER A 26 9.73 -11.74 -19.72
N MET A 27 9.32 -10.47 -19.60
CA MET A 27 8.21 -10.07 -18.75
C MET A 27 6.84 -10.20 -19.44
N ASN A 28 5.81 -10.43 -18.62
CA ASN A 28 4.43 -10.40 -19.09
C ASN A 28 4.09 -9.00 -19.67
N PRO A 29 3.58 -8.91 -20.92
CA PRO A 29 3.25 -7.63 -21.54
C PRO A 29 2.25 -6.78 -20.74
N GLY A 30 1.24 -7.41 -20.12
CA GLY A 30 0.26 -6.72 -19.28
C GLY A 30 0.89 -6.09 -18.03
N LEU A 31 1.96 -6.69 -17.48
CA LEU A 31 2.72 -6.08 -16.39
C LEU A 31 3.52 -4.86 -16.86
N LEU A 32 4.06 -4.88 -18.08
CA LEU A 32 4.76 -3.71 -18.64
C LEU A 32 3.80 -2.55 -18.88
N GLU A 33 2.63 -2.82 -19.46
CA GLU A 33 1.59 -1.82 -19.73
C GLU A 33 1.04 -1.20 -18.44
N THR A 34 0.64 -2.04 -17.49
CA THR A 34 0.10 -1.58 -16.20
C THR A 34 1.13 -0.80 -15.41
N ARG A 35 2.42 -1.18 -15.46
CA ARG A 35 3.51 -0.42 -14.84
C ARG A 35 3.69 0.96 -15.45
N VAL A 36 3.65 1.08 -16.79
CA VAL A 36 3.74 2.39 -17.45
C VAL A 36 2.59 3.28 -17.00
N HIS A 37 1.36 2.76 -17.05
CA HIS A 37 0.18 3.50 -16.60
C HIS A 37 0.28 3.89 -15.12
N ALA A 38 0.64 2.96 -14.22
CA ALA A 38 0.79 3.23 -12.80
C ALA A 38 1.90 4.22 -12.49
N SER A 39 3.00 4.23 -13.25
CA SER A 39 4.09 5.18 -13.06
C SER A 39 3.71 6.63 -13.42
N GLN A 40 2.75 6.80 -14.33
CA GLN A 40 2.28 8.11 -14.79
C GLN A 40 1.10 8.64 -13.95
N ASN A 41 0.27 7.72 -13.44
CA ASN A 41 -1.00 8.07 -12.77
C ASN A 41 -1.02 7.74 -11.28
N GLY A 42 0.02 7.07 -10.77
CA GLY A 42 0.11 6.72 -9.36
C GLY A 42 0.33 7.94 -8.48
N TYR A 43 -0.40 8.01 -7.36
CA TYR A 43 -0.13 8.98 -6.30
C TYR A 43 1.09 8.51 -5.51
N PRO A 44 2.20 9.27 -5.48
CA PRO A 44 3.42 8.86 -4.78
C PRO A 44 3.20 8.70 -3.27
N PHE A 45 2.22 9.41 -2.71
CA PHE A 45 1.84 9.35 -1.30
C PHE A 45 0.30 9.36 -1.17
N ASP A 46 -0.34 8.23 -1.50
CA ASP A 46 -1.80 8.06 -1.31
C ASP A 46 -2.19 7.90 0.18
N ARG A 47 -1.21 7.75 1.06
CA ARG A 47 -1.40 7.49 2.49
C ARG A 47 -0.67 8.57 3.29
N PRO A 48 -1.19 8.99 4.45
CA PRO A 48 -0.47 9.90 5.33
C PRO A 48 0.90 9.32 5.66
N PHE A 49 1.89 10.20 5.81
CA PHE A 49 3.15 9.79 6.41
C PHE A 49 2.82 9.20 7.79
N MET A 50 3.37 8.02 8.07
CA MET A 50 3.03 7.25 9.26
C MET A 50 4.27 6.52 9.75
N SER A 51 4.88 7.01 10.82
CA SER A 51 6.05 6.37 11.43
C SER A 51 5.65 5.22 12.36
N SER A 52 4.56 5.37 13.11
CA SER A 52 4.01 4.36 14.02
C SER A 52 3.23 3.22 13.32
N VAL A 53 3.81 2.66 12.26
CA VAL A 53 3.15 1.68 11.35
C VAL A 53 2.61 0.45 12.05
N GLY A 54 3.31 -0.09 13.05
CA GLY A 54 2.89 -1.30 13.76
C GLY A 54 1.59 -1.09 14.53
N LYS A 55 1.50 0.01 15.28
CA LYS A 55 0.32 0.36 16.07
C LYS A 55 -0.86 0.71 15.17
N ALA A 56 -0.64 1.51 14.13
CA ALA A 56 -1.69 1.84 13.18
C ALA A 56 -2.24 0.60 12.44
N ARG A 57 -1.36 -0.34 12.06
CA ARG A 57 -1.76 -1.62 11.45
C ARG A 57 -2.67 -2.41 12.38
N ASP A 58 -2.34 -2.50 13.66
CA ASP A 58 -3.13 -3.29 14.61
C ASP A 58 -4.54 -2.68 14.78
N LEU A 59 -4.62 -1.34 14.90
CA LEU A 59 -5.89 -0.62 14.99
C LEU A 59 -6.78 -0.80 13.75
N ILE A 60 -6.20 -0.67 12.55
CA ILE A 60 -6.92 -0.91 11.29
C ILE A 60 -7.29 -2.39 11.16
N GLY A 61 -6.38 -3.27 11.59
CA GLY A 61 -6.53 -4.73 11.54
C GLY A 61 -7.74 -5.24 12.32
N GLU A 62 -8.07 -4.64 13.47
CA GLU A 62 -9.27 -4.99 14.24
C GLU A 62 -10.56 -4.86 13.41
N VAL A 63 -10.69 -3.79 12.62
CA VAL A 63 -11.85 -3.58 11.73
C VAL A 63 -11.89 -4.63 10.63
N ILE A 64 -10.73 -4.93 10.04
CA ILE A 64 -10.61 -5.90 8.94
C ILE A 64 -10.92 -7.32 9.44
N ILE A 65 -10.43 -7.71 10.61
CA ILE A 65 -10.67 -9.02 11.21
C ILE A 65 -12.16 -9.20 11.51
N GLU A 66 -12.82 -8.20 12.10
CA GLU A 66 -14.27 -8.22 12.32
C GLU A 66 -15.04 -8.39 11.00
N SER A 67 -14.63 -7.65 9.96
CA SER A 67 -15.25 -7.73 8.64
C SER A 67 -15.09 -9.13 8.03
N ILE A 68 -13.89 -9.70 8.10
CA ILE A 68 -13.62 -11.06 7.60
C ILE A 68 -14.46 -12.09 8.34
N ASN A 69 -14.43 -12.07 9.68
CA ASN A 69 -15.10 -13.06 10.51
C ASN A 69 -16.64 -13.02 10.35
N THR A 70 -17.19 -11.84 10.07
CA THR A 70 -18.64 -11.64 9.92
C THR A 70 -19.08 -11.53 8.47
N GLN A 71 -18.17 -11.72 7.51
CA GLN A 71 -18.42 -11.53 6.08
C GLN A 71 -19.01 -10.15 5.77
N GLY A 72 -18.59 -9.13 6.53
CA GLY A 72 -19.06 -7.75 6.40
C GLY A 72 -20.47 -7.49 6.93
N THR A 73 -21.12 -8.46 7.58
CA THR A 73 -22.52 -8.33 8.02
C THR A 73 -22.68 -7.82 9.45
N SER A 74 -21.59 -7.65 10.20
CA SER A 74 -21.63 -7.12 11.56
C SER A 74 -22.17 -5.69 11.60
N ALA A 75 -23.24 -5.50 12.38
CA ALA A 75 -23.80 -4.17 12.65
C ALA A 75 -22.82 -3.26 13.42
N GLN A 76 -21.76 -3.81 13.99
CA GLN A 76 -20.75 -3.05 14.75
C GLN A 76 -19.67 -2.45 13.85
N LEU A 77 -19.53 -2.91 12.61
CA LEU A 77 -18.47 -2.47 11.70
C LEU A 77 -18.41 -0.95 11.52
N PRO A 78 -19.53 -0.22 11.30
CA PRO A 78 -19.47 1.23 11.16
C PRO A 78 -18.93 1.94 12.41
N ALA A 79 -19.39 1.52 13.59
CA ALA A 79 -18.97 2.09 14.86
C ALA A 79 -17.51 1.75 15.18
N LEU A 80 -17.10 0.50 14.93
CA LEU A 80 -15.72 0.04 15.11
C LEU A 80 -14.78 0.80 14.18
N ALA A 81 -15.14 0.96 12.91
CA ALA A 81 -14.36 1.71 11.93
C ALA A 81 -14.18 3.17 12.34
N ALA A 82 -15.26 3.85 12.74
CA ALA A 82 -15.20 5.24 13.20
C ALA A 82 -14.27 5.41 14.42
N ARG A 83 -14.38 4.50 15.39
CA ARG A 83 -13.54 4.52 16.59
C ARG A 83 -12.06 4.29 16.25
N LYS A 84 -11.76 3.26 15.45
CA LYS A 84 -10.37 2.94 15.08
C LYS A 84 -9.74 4.00 14.18
N ALA A 85 -10.54 4.65 13.32
CA ALA A 85 -10.09 5.82 12.57
C ALA A 85 -9.72 6.99 13.49
N ALA A 86 -10.51 7.26 14.53
CA ALA A 86 -10.17 8.28 15.53
C ALA A 86 -8.87 7.94 16.28
N GLU A 87 -8.70 6.67 16.71
CA GLU A 87 -7.47 6.22 17.38
C GLU A 87 -6.22 6.34 16.49
N VAL A 88 -6.34 6.05 15.18
CA VAL A 88 -5.26 6.27 14.20
C VAL A 88 -4.99 7.77 14.01
N ASN A 89 -6.04 8.59 13.95
CA ASN A 89 -5.88 10.04 13.83
C ASN A 89 -5.14 10.62 15.04
N ASP A 90 -5.42 10.13 16.24
CA ASP A 90 -4.75 10.58 17.45
C ASP A 90 -3.27 10.14 17.49
N LEU A 91 -2.97 8.94 16.96
CA LEU A 91 -1.60 8.49 16.76
C LEU A 91 -0.84 9.43 15.80
N LEU A 92 -1.43 9.73 14.64
CA LEU A 92 -0.85 10.65 13.67
C LEU A 92 -0.64 12.06 14.26
N LYS A 93 -1.58 12.55 15.08
CA LYS A 93 -1.43 13.87 15.73
C LYS A 93 -0.28 13.85 16.74
N ALA A 94 -0.16 12.78 17.51
CA ALA A 94 0.91 12.63 18.51
C ALA A 94 2.30 12.62 17.85
N ASP A 95 2.41 12.03 16.65
CA ASP A 95 3.66 11.93 15.90
C ASP A 95 3.92 13.18 15.02
N GLY A 96 2.99 14.14 14.96
CA GLY A 96 3.11 15.34 14.12
C GLY A 96 2.90 15.08 12.62
N GLU A 97 2.18 14.00 12.29
CA GLU A 97 2.00 13.48 10.93
C GLU A 97 0.55 13.64 10.44
N TYR A 98 -0.34 14.18 11.28
CA TYR A 98 -1.74 14.38 10.96
C TYR A 98 -1.95 15.52 9.95
N GLY A 99 -2.72 15.25 8.89
CA GLY A 99 -3.07 16.24 7.86
C GLY A 99 -2.09 16.32 6.68
N GLY A 100 -0.96 15.61 6.73
CA GLY A 100 0.09 15.65 5.71
C GLY A 100 0.93 16.93 5.79
N ASN A 101 2.25 16.79 5.68
CA ASN A 101 3.14 17.92 5.40
C ASN A 101 3.32 18.06 3.89
#